data_AF-A0A2M7NUZ4-F1
#
_entry.id   AF-A0A2M7NUZ4-F1
#
_cell.length_a   1.000
_cell.length_b   1.000
_cell.length_c   1.000
_cell.angle_alpha   90.00
_cell.angle_beta   90.00
_cell.angle_gamma   90.00
#
_symmetry.space_group_name_H-M   'P 1'
#
loop_
_entity.id
_entity.type
_entity.pdbx_description
1 polymer ?
#
loop_
_entity_poly.entity_id
_entity_poly.type
_entity_poly.pdbx_seq_one_letter_code
_entity_poly.pdbx_strand_id
1 'polypeptide(L)'
;RYGVEVIPAIELSTQGFSDAHDEIHILGYYINWRTVYFQKKLSLFRGARLKRAHVICDKLNALGIPIDRKVIFEMEGRGSVGRIHIAKALVAGGYVKDIDDAFQKYLVKGKPAFAQRLRLLPEEAIDMIINIGG
;
A
#
# COMPACT_ATOMS: atom_id res chain seq x y z
N ARG A 1 -3.02 -17.36 27.70
CA ARG A 1 -2.28 -16.06 27.51
C ARG A 1 -0.78 -16.39 27.53
N TYR A 2 0.00 -15.88 26.57
CA TYR A 2 1.41 -16.27 26.35
C TYR A 2 2.46 -15.46 27.15
N GLY A 3 2.06 -14.66 28.15
CA GLY A 3 3.00 -13.82 28.92
C GLY A 3 3.58 -12.63 28.14
N VAL A 4 2.96 -12.27 27.00
CA VAL A 4 3.36 -11.15 26.14
C VAL A 4 2.30 -10.06 26.17
N GLU A 5 2.73 -8.81 26.30
CA GLU A 5 1.89 -7.64 26.11
C GLU A 5 1.77 -7.30 24.62
N VAL A 6 0.55 -7.05 24.15
CA VAL A 6 0.27 -6.68 22.76
C VAL A 6 -0.30 -5.27 22.76
N ILE A 7 0.36 -4.37 22.05
CA ILE A 7 -0.04 -2.97 21.93
C ILE A 7 -0.58 -2.71 20.52
N PRO A 8 -1.64 -1.90 20.37
CA PRO A 8 -2.08 -1.46 19.05
C PRO A 8 -1.07 -0.49 18.46
N ALA A 9 -0.76 -0.68 17.18
CA ALA A 9 0.15 0.18 16.44
C ALA A 9 -0.29 0.33 14.98
N ILE A 10 0.23 1.35 14.31
CA ILE A 10 0.05 1.55 12.87
C ILE A 10 1.33 2.04 12.22
N GLU A 11 1.50 1.70 10.95
CA GLU A 11 2.46 2.31 10.04
C GLU A 11 1.70 3.12 8.98
N LEU A 12 1.98 4.42 8.91
CA LEU A 12 1.47 5.32 7.89
C LEU A 12 2.59 5.70 6.94
N SER A 13 2.47 5.28 5.68
CA SER A 13 3.38 5.70 4.62
C SER A 13 3.01 7.12 4.15
N THR A 14 3.93 8.06 4.31
CA THR A 14 3.80 9.47 3.93
C THR A 14 4.69 9.78 2.73
N GLN A 15 4.55 10.99 2.21
CA GLN A 15 5.51 11.55 1.27
C GLN A 15 6.76 12.02 2.03
N GLY A 16 7.92 11.93 1.41
CA GLY A 16 9.18 12.50 1.90
C GLY A 16 9.34 13.97 1.48
N PHE A 17 10.41 14.58 1.97
CA PHE A 17 10.60 16.04 1.90
C PHE A 17 11.26 16.51 0.60
N SER A 18 12.00 15.64 -0.07
CA SER A 18 12.86 15.99 -1.21
C SER A 18 12.12 15.94 -2.55
N ASP A 19 11.38 14.86 -2.79
CA ASP A 19 10.50 14.73 -3.95
C ASP A 19 9.27 13.86 -3.61
N ALA A 20 8.38 13.66 -4.58
CA ALA A 20 7.18 12.84 -4.40
C ALA A 20 7.44 11.32 -4.31
N HIS A 21 8.71 10.90 -4.20
CA HIS A 21 9.16 9.50 -4.26
C HIS A 21 9.99 9.07 -3.07
N ASP A 22 10.61 10.02 -2.39
CA ASP A 22 10.99 9.86 -0.99
C ASP A 22 9.72 9.45 -0.21
N GLU A 23 9.83 8.36 0.54
CA GLU A 23 8.72 7.82 1.34
C GLU A 23 9.21 7.77 2.79
N ILE A 24 8.51 8.49 3.67
CA ILE A 24 8.74 8.42 5.10
C ILE A 24 7.63 7.53 5.68
N HIS A 25 8.00 6.63 6.57
CA HIS A 25 7.06 5.73 7.23
C HIS A 25 6.99 6.13 8.69
N ILE A 26 5.81 6.53 9.14
CA ILE A 26 5.57 7.00 10.51
C ILE A 26 4.86 5.89 11.28
N LEU A 27 5.48 5.49 12.39
CA LEU A 27 4.94 4.48 13.31
C LEU A 27 4.20 5.19 14.45
N GLY A 28 2.98 4.78 14.71
CA GLY A 28 2.18 5.21 15.88
C GLY A 28 1.92 4.02 16.80
N TYR A 29 2.05 4.22 18.11
CA TYR A 29 1.95 3.16 19.12
C TYR A 29 0.91 3.51 20.17
N TYR A 30 0.36 2.52 20.88
CA TYR A 30 -0.66 2.71 21.91
C TYR A 30 -1.93 3.45 21.44
N ILE A 31 -2.20 3.38 20.14
CA ILE A 31 -3.30 4.11 19.50
C ILE A 31 -4.69 3.57 19.88
N ASN A 32 -5.67 4.46 20.00
CA ASN A 32 -7.08 4.12 20.01
C ASN A 32 -7.60 3.91 18.57
N TRP A 33 -7.32 2.74 18.03
CA TRP A 33 -7.67 2.39 16.65
C TRP A 33 -9.18 2.22 16.40
N ARG A 34 -10.02 2.15 17.43
CA ARG A 34 -11.47 1.91 17.29
C ARG A 34 -12.28 3.18 17.03
N THR A 35 -11.66 4.35 17.05
CA THR A 35 -12.37 5.62 16.81
C THR A 35 -12.99 5.65 15.41
N VAL A 36 -14.22 6.20 15.32
CA VAL A 36 -14.93 6.34 14.03
C VAL A 36 -14.13 7.21 13.06
N TYR A 37 -13.48 8.27 13.57
CA TYR A 37 -12.59 9.13 12.80
C TYR A 37 -11.49 8.33 12.10
N PHE A 38 -10.77 7.50 12.85
CA PHE A 38 -9.64 6.75 12.30
C PHE A 38 -10.08 5.66 11.36
N GLN A 39 -11.15 4.92 11.70
CA GLN A 39 -11.69 3.89 10.81
C GLN A 39 -12.13 4.47 9.46
N LYS A 40 -12.70 5.68 9.43
CA LYS A 40 -13.01 6.40 8.18
C LYS A 40 -11.75 6.72 7.37
N LYS A 41 -10.69 7.25 8.01
CA LYS A 41 -9.40 7.52 7.34
C LYS A 41 -8.76 6.25 6.78
N LEU A 42 -8.73 5.16 7.56
CA LEU A 42 -8.20 3.88 7.10
C LEU A 42 -9.00 3.30 5.94
N SER A 43 -10.33 3.44 5.94
CA SER A 43 -11.18 3.02 4.83
C SER A 43 -10.84 3.77 3.54
N LEU A 44 -10.58 5.08 3.63
CA LEU A 44 -10.17 5.89 2.50
C LEU A 44 -8.81 5.43 1.95
N PHE A 45 -7.82 5.13 2.81
CA PHE A 45 -6.53 4.60 2.37
C PHE A 45 -6.62 3.22 1.72
N ARG A 46 -7.43 2.31 2.28
CA ARG A 46 -7.67 0.98 1.68
C ARG A 46 -8.31 1.11 0.30
N GLY A 47 -9.35 1.94 0.17
CA GLY A 47 -10.01 2.20 -1.12
C GLY A 47 -9.07 2.82 -2.15
N ALA A 48 -8.20 3.77 -1.74
CA ALA A 48 -7.21 4.35 -2.64
C ALA A 48 -6.17 3.32 -3.12
N ARG A 49 -5.74 2.41 -2.24
CA ARG A 49 -4.82 1.33 -2.61
C ARG A 49 -5.45 0.33 -3.58
N LEU A 50 -6.72 -0.02 -3.38
CA LEU A 50 -7.47 -0.88 -4.30
C LEU A 50 -7.60 -0.26 -5.69
N LYS A 51 -8.05 1.01 -5.75
CA LYS A 51 -8.14 1.76 -7.01
C LYS A 51 -6.80 1.80 -7.73
N ARG A 52 -5.72 2.08 -7.01
CA ARG A 52 -4.37 2.10 -7.56
C ARG A 52 -3.96 0.73 -8.10
N ALA A 53 -4.27 -0.36 -7.40
CA ALA A 53 -3.96 -1.71 -7.86
C ALA A 53 -4.64 -2.01 -9.20
N HIS A 54 -5.91 -1.64 -9.36
CA HIS A 54 -6.61 -1.78 -10.64
C HIS A 54 -5.92 -1.01 -11.76
N VAL A 55 -5.52 0.25 -11.52
CA VAL A 55 -4.78 1.05 -12.51
C VAL A 55 -3.47 0.36 -12.93
N ILE A 56 -2.74 -0.24 -11.99
CA ILE A 56 -1.50 -0.97 -12.30
C ILE A 56 -1.81 -2.19 -13.17
N CYS A 57 -2.84 -2.97 -12.84
CA CYS A 57 -3.25 -4.12 -13.65
C CYS A 57 -3.69 -3.72 -15.05
N ASP A 58 -4.43 -2.61 -15.20
CA ASP A 58 -4.85 -2.11 -16.52
C ASP A 58 -3.65 -1.74 -17.39
N LYS A 59 -2.63 -1.10 -16.78
CA LYS A 59 -1.38 -0.79 -17.48
C LYS A 59 -0.61 -2.05 -17.88
N LEU A 60 -0.55 -3.07 -17.02
CA LEU A 60 0.08 -4.35 -17.36
C LEU A 60 -0.66 -5.08 -18.49
N ASN A 61 -1.99 -5.10 -18.45
CA ASN A 61 -2.83 -5.70 -19.49
C ASN A 61 -2.61 -5.00 -20.84
N ALA A 62 -2.49 -3.66 -20.86
CA ALA A 62 -2.18 -2.90 -22.06
C ALA A 62 -0.78 -3.19 -22.64
N LEU A 63 0.13 -3.77 -21.84
CA LEU A 63 1.46 -4.22 -22.28
C LEU A 63 1.48 -5.69 -22.70
N GLY A 64 0.31 -6.35 -22.81
CA GLY A 64 0.21 -7.77 -23.13
C GLY A 64 0.53 -8.70 -21.96
N ILE A 65 0.49 -8.19 -20.72
CA ILE A 65 0.70 -8.97 -19.50
C ILE A 65 -0.66 -9.14 -18.80
N PRO A 66 -1.43 -10.20 -19.12
CA PRO A 66 -2.76 -10.40 -18.57
C PRO A 66 -2.70 -10.77 -17.07
N ILE A 67 -2.97 -9.79 -16.21
CA ILE A 67 -3.19 -10.01 -14.78
C ILE A 67 -4.69 -9.98 -14.50
N ASP A 68 -5.24 -11.12 -14.07
CA ASP A 68 -6.65 -11.21 -13.68
C ASP A 68 -6.91 -10.32 -12.46
N ARG A 69 -7.95 -9.49 -12.55
CA ARG A 69 -8.42 -8.65 -11.44
C ARG A 69 -8.89 -9.46 -10.24
N LYS A 70 -9.27 -10.74 -10.41
CA LYS A 70 -9.58 -11.64 -9.30
C LYS A 70 -8.41 -11.81 -8.34
N VAL A 71 -7.18 -11.76 -8.85
CA VAL A 71 -5.96 -11.80 -8.04
C VAL A 71 -5.95 -10.65 -7.02
N ILE A 72 -6.36 -9.44 -7.44
CA ILE A 72 -6.51 -8.29 -6.53
C ILE A 72 -7.57 -8.56 -5.45
N PHE A 73 -8.70 -9.13 -5.83
CA PHE A 73 -9.81 -9.40 -4.90
C PHE A 73 -9.43 -10.44 -3.83
N GLU A 74 -8.73 -11.50 -4.22
CA GLU A 74 -8.21 -12.51 -3.28
C GLU A 74 -7.20 -11.91 -2.29
N MET A 75 -6.46 -10.89 -2.72
CA MET A 75 -5.49 -10.16 -1.89
C MET A 75 -6.17 -9.19 -0.91
N GLU A 76 -7.31 -8.62 -1.28
CA GLU A 76 -8.08 -7.69 -0.44
C GLU A 76 -8.60 -8.36 0.84
N GLY A 77 -9.02 -9.62 0.77
CA GLY A 77 -9.50 -10.39 1.92
C GLY A 77 -8.44 -10.68 2.99
N ARG A 78 -7.15 -10.48 2.69
CA ARG A 78 -6.02 -10.74 3.61
C ARG A 78 -5.39 -9.47 4.18
N GLY A 79 -5.91 -8.29 3.83
CA GLY A 79 -5.41 -7.01 4.33
C GLY A 79 -5.26 -5.95 3.24
N SER A 80 -4.26 -5.08 3.38
CA SER A 80 -4.09 -3.95 2.47
C SER A 80 -3.39 -4.36 1.16
N VAL A 81 -4.12 -4.30 0.05
CA VAL A 81 -3.54 -4.51 -1.29
C VAL A 81 -2.42 -3.49 -1.57
N GLY A 82 -1.36 -3.94 -2.25
CA GLY A 82 -0.18 -3.14 -2.54
C GLY A 82 0.64 -3.75 -3.68
N ARG A 83 1.61 -2.99 -4.19
CA ARG A 83 2.47 -3.38 -5.34
C ARG A 83 3.14 -4.74 -5.15
N ILE A 84 3.50 -5.09 -3.92
CA ILE A 84 4.12 -6.38 -3.60
C ILE A 84 3.26 -7.57 -4.03
N HIS A 85 1.94 -7.43 -3.97
CA HIS A 85 1.04 -8.51 -4.37
C HIS A 85 0.97 -8.64 -5.90
N ILE A 86 1.02 -7.52 -6.62
CA ILE A 86 1.11 -7.52 -8.09
C ILE A 86 2.45 -8.08 -8.54
N ALA A 87 3.56 -7.74 -7.86
CA ALA A 87 4.86 -8.34 -8.11
C ALA A 87 4.83 -9.88 -7.95
N LYS A 88 4.18 -10.38 -6.89
CA LYS A 88 3.97 -11.82 -6.70
C LYS A 88 3.14 -12.45 -7.82
N ALA A 89 2.11 -11.76 -8.31
CA ALA A 89 1.30 -12.22 -9.44
C ALA A 89 2.12 -12.30 -10.75
N LEU A 90 2.98 -11.31 -10.99
CA LEU A 90 3.89 -11.29 -12.14
C LEU A 90 4.88 -12.46 -12.10
N VAL A 91 5.44 -12.76 -10.92
CA VAL A 91 6.35 -13.90 -10.72
C VAL A 91 5.59 -15.22 -10.95
N ALA A 92 4.40 -15.37 -10.34
CA ALA A 92 3.59 -16.58 -10.48
C ALA A 92 3.13 -16.82 -11.93
N GLY A 93 2.89 -15.75 -12.70
CA GLY A 93 2.57 -15.81 -14.12
C GLY A 93 3.78 -15.99 -15.05
N GLY A 94 5.00 -16.05 -14.51
CA GLY A 94 6.23 -16.24 -15.31
C GLY A 94 6.66 -15.03 -16.13
N TYR A 95 6.11 -13.84 -15.88
CA TYR A 95 6.44 -12.61 -16.62
C TYR A 95 7.76 -11.96 -16.18
N VAL A 96 8.22 -12.31 -14.98
CA VAL A 96 9.44 -11.81 -14.35
C VAL A 96 10.11 -12.92 -13.55
N LYS A 97 11.43 -12.80 -13.32
CA LYS A 97 12.18 -13.84 -12.59
C LYS A 97 11.90 -13.86 -11.08
N ASP A 98 11.71 -12.69 -10.49
CA ASP A 98 11.59 -12.46 -9.05
C ASP A 98 10.86 -11.14 -8.77
N ILE A 99 10.64 -10.84 -7.49
CA ILE A 99 9.93 -9.63 -7.05
C ILE A 99 10.68 -8.36 -7.48
N ASP A 100 12.00 -8.35 -7.34
CA ASP A 100 12.83 -7.19 -7.65
C ASP A 100 12.77 -6.86 -9.15
N ASP A 101 12.79 -7.88 -10.01
CA ASP A 101 12.61 -7.75 -11.46
C ASP A 101 11.25 -7.14 -11.81
N ALA A 102 10.17 -7.54 -11.11
CA ALA A 102 8.86 -6.91 -11.26
C ALA A 102 8.90 -5.41 -10.94
N PHE A 103 9.56 -5.03 -9.84
CA PHE A 103 9.70 -3.62 -9.49
C PHE A 103 10.51 -2.85 -10.53
N GLN A 104 11.67 -3.35 -10.90
CA GLN A 104 12.60 -2.69 -11.83
C GLN A 104 12.06 -2.59 -13.25
N LYS A 105 11.24 -3.54 -13.72
CA LYS A 105 10.65 -3.50 -15.06
C LYS A 105 9.37 -2.69 -15.11
N TYR A 106 8.51 -2.77 -14.09
CA TYR A 106 7.12 -2.31 -14.23
C TYR A 106 6.60 -1.38 -13.13
N LEU A 107 6.97 -1.60 -11.86
CA LEU A 107 6.17 -1.09 -10.73
C LEU A 107 6.74 0.15 -10.00
N VAL A 108 7.98 0.56 -10.29
CA VAL A 108 8.59 1.78 -9.73
C VAL A 108 8.41 2.99 -10.64
N LYS A 109 8.66 4.20 -10.12
CA LYS A 109 8.53 5.45 -10.90
C LYS A 109 9.32 5.36 -12.21
N GLY A 110 8.73 5.91 -13.27
CA GLY A 110 9.33 5.89 -14.60
C GLY A 110 9.17 4.56 -15.34
N LYS A 111 8.56 3.55 -14.70
CA LYS A 111 8.25 2.27 -15.34
C LYS A 111 6.82 2.21 -15.86
N PRO A 112 6.56 1.36 -16.88
CA PRO A 112 5.32 1.42 -17.66
C PRO A 112 4.04 1.23 -16.84
N ALA A 113 4.08 0.39 -15.80
CA ALA A 113 2.91 0.10 -14.96
C ALA A 113 2.86 0.92 -13.67
N PHE A 114 3.72 1.92 -13.49
CA PHE A 114 3.70 2.76 -12.30
C PHE A 114 2.39 3.56 -12.20
N ALA A 115 1.76 3.52 -11.03
CA ALA A 115 0.65 4.38 -10.66
C ALA A 115 0.99 5.16 -9.40
N GLN A 116 0.65 6.45 -9.34
CA GLN A 116 0.91 7.28 -8.17
C GLN A 116 -0.01 6.87 -7.00
N ARG A 117 0.53 6.89 -5.78
CA ARG A 117 -0.23 6.67 -4.54
C ARG A 117 -0.95 7.95 -4.14
N LEU A 118 -2.06 7.81 -3.41
CA LEU A 118 -2.61 8.92 -2.64
C LEU A 118 -1.52 9.48 -1.71
N ARG A 119 -1.41 10.80 -1.68
CA ARG A 119 -0.44 11.50 -0.84
C ARG A 119 -1.01 11.67 0.57
N LEU A 120 -0.11 11.52 1.54
CA LEU A 120 -0.32 11.83 2.94
C LEU A 120 0.98 12.52 3.37
N LEU A 121 0.88 13.73 3.89
CA LEU A 121 2.05 14.46 4.38
C LEU A 121 2.48 13.92 5.76
N PRO A 122 3.77 14.01 6.12
CA PRO A 122 4.26 13.65 7.45
C PRO A 122 3.45 14.27 8.58
N GLU A 123 3.14 15.57 8.47
CA GLU A 123 2.41 16.35 9.46
C GLU A 123 0.97 15.83 9.63
N GLU A 124 0.29 15.55 8.51
CA GLU A 124 -1.07 14.98 8.53
C GLU A 124 -1.11 13.58 9.19
N ALA A 125 -0.06 12.79 9.03
CA ALA A 125 0.04 11.47 9.64
C ALA A 125 0.32 11.57 11.14
N ILE A 126 1.19 12.48 11.57
CA ILE A 126 1.47 12.79 12.98
C ILE A 126 0.18 13.27 13.66
N ASP A 127 -0.53 14.23 13.06
CA ASP A 127 -1.80 14.73 13.57
C ASP A 127 -2.83 13.61 13.71
N MET A 128 -2.88 12.68 12.75
CA MET A 128 -3.79 11.54 12.80
C MET A 128 -3.48 10.61 13.98
N ILE A 129 -2.19 10.36 14.26
CA ILE A 129 -1.73 9.50 15.35
C ILE A 129 -1.99 10.17 16.72
N ILE A 130 -1.68 11.45 16.85
CA ILE A 130 -1.94 12.21 18.09
C ILE A 130 -3.44 12.25 18.40
N ASN A 131 -4.29 12.47 17.38
CA ASN A 131 -5.74 12.52 17.55
C ASN A 131 -6.37 11.18 18.00
N ILE A 132 -5.63 10.08 17.91
CA ILE A 132 -6.05 8.77 18.43
C ILE A 132 -5.27 8.35 19.67
N GLY A 133 -4.51 9.26 20.28
CA GLY A 133 -3.86 9.07 21.58
C GLY A 133 -2.59 8.24 21.56
N GLY A 134 -1.91 8.15 20.41
CA GLY A 134 -0.60 7.50 20.30
C GLY A 134 0.51 8.43 19.84
#